data_AF-A0A3B8VFJ5-F1
#
_entry.id   AF-A0A3B8VFJ5-F1
#
_cell.length_a   1.000
_cell.length_b   1.000
_cell.length_c   1.000
_cell.angle_alpha   90.00
_cell.angle_beta   90.00
_cell.angle_gamma   90.00
#
_symmetry.space_group_name_H-M   'P 1'
#
loop_
_entity.id
_entity.type
_entity.pdbx_description
1 polymer ?
#
loop_
_entity_poly.entity_id
_entity_poly.type
_entity_poly.pdbx_seq_one_letter_code
_entity_poly.pdbx_strand_id
1 'polypeptide(L)' 'YMHDKYSYEALEMALHDTKVRRFFATGIAGLSCAVDSLSAIKYAKVYPIRDEDGLVVDYRIEGDYPKYGNND' A
#
# COMPACT_ATOMS: atom_id res chain seq x y z
N TYR A 1 -8.57 -3.34 21.04
CA TYR A 1 -9.60 -4.09 21.79
C TYR A 1 -9.04 -5.39 22.35
N MET A 2 -8.77 -6.42 21.54
CA MET A 2 -8.25 -7.69 22.08
C MET A 2 -6.85 -7.52 22.69
N HIS A 3 -6.01 -6.66 22.12
CA HIS A 3 -4.69 -6.32 22.68
C HIS A 3 -4.83 -5.70 24.07
N ASP A 4 -5.65 -4.65 24.21
CA ASP A 4 -5.92 -3.98 25.49
C ASP A 4 -6.52 -4.94 26.53
N LYS A 5 -7.28 -5.96 26.12
CA LYS A 5 -7.95 -6.90 27.04
C LYS A 5 -7.02 -8.00 27.54
N TYR A 6 -6.19 -8.55 26.67
CA TYR A 6 -5.41 -9.76 26.96
C TYR A 6 -3.91 -9.51 27.11
N SER A 7 -3.42 -8.35 26.67
CA SER A 7 -2.00 -7.98 26.68
C SER A 7 -1.85 -6.47 26.85
N TYR A 8 -2.43 -5.93 27.92
CA TYR A 8 -2.29 -4.51 28.25
C TYR A 8 -0.86 -4.19 28.70
N GLU A 9 -0.24 -3.20 28.07
CA GLU A 9 1.13 -2.75 28.33
C GLU A 9 1.21 -1.91 29.61
N ALA A 10 0.91 -2.53 30.76
CA ALA A 10 0.69 -1.84 32.03
C ALA A 10 1.88 -0.99 32.49
N LEU A 11 3.11 -1.47 32.30
CA LEU A 11 4.32 -0.75 32.72
C LEU A 11 4.59 0.47 31.82
N GLU A 12 4.40 0.34 30.51
CA GLU A 12 4.57 1.45 29.57
C GLU A 12 3.46 2.50 29.77
N MET A 13 2.23 2.06 29.98
CA MET A 13 1.09 2.94 30.23
C MET A 13 1.14 3.63 31.61
N ALA A 14 1.81 3.04 32.60
CA ALA A 14 2.02 3.66 33.92
C ALA A 14 2.96 4.88 33.88
N LEU A 15 3.77 4.98 32.82
CA LEU A 15 4.68 6.11 32.58
C LEU A 15 4.06 7.20 31.70
N HIS A 16 2.78 7.06 31.33
CA HIS A 16 2.03 8.06 30.58
C HIS A 16 1.06 8.85 31.48
N ASP A 17 0.66 10.05 31.03
CA ASP A 17 -0.39 10.84 31.67
C ASP A 17 -1.73 10.08 31.75
N THR A 18 -2.56 10.43 32.73
CA THR A 18 -3.87 9.79 32.98
C THR A 18 -4.78 9.71 31.74
N LYS A 19 -4.65 10.67 30.81
CA LYS A 19 -5.44 10.70 29.56
C LYS A 19 -4.52 10.65 28.34
N VAL A 20 -4.29 9.45 27.85
CA VAL A 20 -3.53 9.22 26.61
C VAL A 20 -4.43 9.32 25.38
N ARG A 21 -4.04 10.16 24.42
CA ARG A 21 -4.68 10.22 23.09
C ARG A 21 -4.20 9.03 22.26
N ARG A 22 -5.15 8.29 21.69
CA ARG A 22 -4.88 7.13 20.83
C ARG A 22 -5.22 7.47 19.39
N PHE A 23 -4.31 7.15 18.46
CA PHE A 23 -4.53 7.28 17.03
C PHE A 23 -4.69 5.90 16.42
N PHE A 24 -5.59 5.79 15.44
CA PHE A 24 -5.70 4.58 14.64
C PHE A 24 -4.73 4.69 13.45
N ALA A 25 -3.51 4.18 13.64
CA ALA A 25 -2.48 4.23 12.62
C ALA A 25 -2.72 3.15 11.56
N THR A 26 -3.09 3.57 10.35
CA THR A 26 -3.21 2.69 9.18
C THR A 26 -2.00 2.87 8.27
N GLY A 27 -1.41 1.77 7.83
CA GLY A 27 -0.36 1.77 6.81
C GLY A 27 -0.92 1.41 5.43
N ILE A 28 -0.26 1.89 4.37
CA ILE A 28 -0.49 1.44 3.00
C ILE A 28 0.79 0.74 2.53
N ALA A 29 0.65 -0.47 2.00
CA ALA A 29 1.74 -1.22 1.38
C ALA A 29 1.62 -1.19 -0.15
N GLY A 30 2.75 -1.20 -0.86
CA GLY A 30 2.77 -1.27 -2.32
C GLY A 30 2.33 0.01 -3.04
N LEU A 31 2.43 1.17 -2.37
CA LEU A 31 1.99 2.45 -2.95
C LEU A 31 2.70 2.74 -4.29
N SER A 32 4.04 2.62 -4.34
CA SER A 32 4.83 2.84 -5.56
C SER A 32 4.39 1.92 -6.70
N CYS A 33 4.22 0.62 -6.42
CA CYS A 33 3.75 -0.33 -7.42
C CYS A 33 2.37 0.06 -7.96
N ALA A 34 1.45 0.49 -7.10
CA ALA A 34 0.12 0.91 -7.52
C ALA A 34 0.17 2.18 -8.39
N VAL A 35 0.92 3.22 -7.99
CA VAL A 35 0.99 4.47 -8.75
C VAL A 35 1.77 4.32 -10.06
N ASP A 36 2.82 3.50 -10.11
CA ASP A 36 3.56 3.21 -11.33
C ASP A 36 2.73 2.42 -12.32
N SER A 37 1.93 1.46 -11.84
CA SER A 37 0.99 0.71 -12.68
C SER A 37 -0.06 1.64 -13.30
N LEU A 38 -0.60 2.59 -12.52
CA LEU A 38 -1.52 3.60 -13.03
C LEU A 38 -0.84 4.56 -14.03
N SER A 39 0.41 4.94 -13.77
CA SER A 39 1.22 5.77 -14.67
C SER A 39 1.44 5.07 -16.01
N ALA A 40 1.81 3.79 -16.00
CA ALA A 40 1.97 2.99 -17.21
C ALA A 40 0.69 2.94 -18.05
N ILE A 41 -0.47 2.75 -17.42
CA ILE A 41 -1.77 2.72 -18.12
C ILE A 41 -2.12 4.08 -18.74
N LYS A 42 -1.73 5.17 -18.09
CA LYS A 42 -2.07 6.54 -18.53
C LYS A 42 -1.13 7.07 -19.62
N TYR A 43 0.16 6.79 -19.51
CA TYR A 43 1.21 7.41 -20.34
C TYR A 43 1.84 6.45 -21.37
N ALA A 44 1.69 5.13 -21.18
CA ALA A 44 2.14 4.11 -22.13
C ALA A 44 0.96 3.25 -22.63
N LYS A 45 1.23 2.33 -23.56
CA LYS A 45 0.24 1.33 -24.00
C LYS A 45 0.46 0.03 -23.24
N VAL A 46 -0.53 -0.35 -22.42
CA VAL A 46 -0.49 -1.57 -21.62
C VAL A 46 -1.44 -2.61 -22.21
N TYR A 47 -0.92 -3.80 -22.51
CA TYR A 47 -1.69 -4.94 -23.02
C TYR A 47 -1.73 -6.04 -21.95
N PRO A 48 -2.92 -6.41 -21.44
CA PRO A 48 -3.04 -7.50 -20.48
C PRO A 48 -2.83 -8.85 -21.18
N ILE A 49 -1.93 -9.67 -20.64
CA ILE A 49 -1.74 -11.06 -21.06
C ILE A 49 -2.64 -11.92 -20.18
N ARG A 50 -3.55 -12.67 -20.82
CA ARG A 50 -4.53 -13.52 -20.15
C ARG A 50 -4.17 -14.99 -20.31
N ASP A 51 -4.51 -15.78 -19.30
CA ASP A 51 -4.46 -17.23 -19.36
C ASP A 51 -5.71 -17.83 -20.02
N GLU A 52 -5.80 -19.17 -20.02
CA GLU A 52 -6.91 -19.94 -20.61
C GLU A 52 -8.26 -19.66 -19.94
N ASP A 53 -8.26 -19.28 -18.66
CA ASP A 53 -9.45 -18.92 -17.88
C ASP A 53 -9.83 -17.43 -18.04
N GLY A 54 -9.01 -16.66 -18.76
CA GLY A 54 -9.22 -15.24 -19.02
C GLY A 54 -8.75 -14.32 -17.90
N LEU A 55 -8.02 -14.84 -16.90
CA LEU A 55 -7.38 -14.07 -15.82
C LEU A 55 -6.11 -13.41 -16.31
N VAL A 56 -5.84 -12.20 -15.81
CA VAL A 56 -4.63 -11.45 -16.17
C VAL A 56 -3.47 -11.96 -15.33
N VAL A 57 -2.48 -12.53 -16.00
CA VAL A 57 -1.27 -13.09 -15.37
C VAL A 57 -0.05 -12.20 -15.54
N ASP A 58 -0.03 -11.35 -16.58
CA ASP A 58 1.09 -10.46 -16.87
C ASP A 58 0.66 -9.27 -17.76
N TYR A 59 1.56 -8.30 -17.94
CA TYR A 59 1.34 -7.10 -18.75
C TYR A 59 2.50 -6.84 -19.69
N ARG A 60 2.18 -6.60 -20.97
CA ARG A 60 3.14 -6.09 -21.95
C ARG A 60 2.99 -4.57 -22.06
N ILE A 61 4.08 -3.83 -21.87
CA ILE A 61 4.10 -2.36 -21.92
C ILE A 61 4.85 -1.92 -23.18
N GLU A 62 4.23 -1.07 -24.00
CA GLU A 62 4.85 -0.40 -25.14
C GLU A 62 4.88 1.12 -24.89
N GLY A 63 6.08 1.69 -24.85
CA GLY A 63 6.33 3.10 -24.49
C GLY A 63 6.96 3.23 -23.10
N ASP A 64 7.38 4.46 -22.76
CA ASP A 64 7.94 4.79 -21.45
C ASP A 64 6.92 5.58 -20.62
N TYR A 65 7.03 5.52 -19.29
CA TYR A 65 6.11 6.18 -18.38
C TYR A 65 6.84 6.72 -17.14
N PRO A 66 6.36 7.84 -16.55
CA PRO A 66 6.93 8.39 -15.32
C PRO A 66 6.81 7.40 -14.16
N LYS A 67 7.89 7.23 -13.40
CA LYS A 67 7.94 6.34 -12.23
C LYS A 67 8.07 7.14 -10.95
N TYR A 68 7.33 6.74 -9.94
CA TYR A 68 7.30 7.34 -8.63
C TYR A 68 8.70 7.35 -7.98
N GLY A 69 9.04 8.47 -7.36
CA GLY A 69 10.35 8.69 -6.73
C GLY A 69 11.36 9.45 -7.59
N ASN A 70 11.02 9.82 -8.83
CA ASN A 70 11.91 10.57 -9.73
C ASN A 70 11.57 12.07 -9.88
N ASN A 71 10.63 12.60 -9.08
CA ASN A 71 10.18 14.00 -9.13
C ASN A 71 9.68 14.46 -10.51
N ASP A 72 8.88 13.60 -11.15
CA ASP A 72 8.26 13.75 -12.48
C ASP A 72 6.72 13.71 -12.34
#